data_AF-A0A7Z9IJ03-F1
#
_entry.id   AF-A0A7Z9IJ03-F1
#
_cell.length_a   1.000
_cell.length_b   1.000
_cell.length_c   1.000
_cell.angle_alpha   90.00
_cell.angle_beta   90.00
_cell.angle_gamma   90.00
#
_symmetry.space_group_name_H-M   'P 1'
#
loop_
_entity.id
_entity.type
_entity.pdbx_description
1 polymer ?
#
loop_
_entity_poly.entity_id
_entity_poly.type
_entity_poly.pdbx_seq_one_letter_code
_entity_poly.pdbx_strand_id
1 'polypeptide(L)'
;MEIRKVGMVVCLTLVTCLCALPSAAQQLQDTRDVVLKLFLDCQGAGCRDLDFFRSEVPVVNWVRDREDSDLHVLVRRWTALYAGVYRSG
;
A
#
# COMPACT_ATOMS: atom_id res chain seq x y z
N MET A 1 -26.42 -14.24 -50.89
CA MET A 1 -25.23 -13.47 -50.44
C MET A 1 -25.38 -12.90 -49.02
N GLU A 2 -26.52 -13.07 -48.36
CA GLU A 2 -26.80 -12.50 -47.03
C GLU A 2 -26.29 -13.36 -45.86
N ILE A 3 -26.19 -14.68 -46.02
CA ILE A 3 -25.75 -15.63 -44.96
C ILE A 3 -24.28 -15.41 -44.56
N ARG A 4 -23.45 -14.96 -45.51
CA ARG A 4 -22.01 -14.67 -45.28
C ARG A 4 -21.81 -13.43 -44.40
N LYS A 5 -22.72 -12.45 -44.49
CA LYS A 5 -22.69 -11.21 -43.70
C LYS A 5 -23.11 -11.48 -42.25
N VAL A 6 -24.14 -12.33 -42.06
CA VAL A 6 -24.61 -12.71 -40.72
C VAL A 6 -23.53 -13.47 -39.95
N GLY A 7 -22.85 -14.43 -40.59
CA GLY A 7 -21.75 -15.17 -39.94
C GLY A 7 -20.58 -14.28 -39.53
N MET A 8 -20.24 -13.29 -40.36
CA MET A 8 -19.15 -12.36 -40.07
C MET A 8 -19.50 -11.39 -38.92
N VAL A 9 -20.74 -10.90 -38.86
CA VAL A 9 -21.19 -10.02 -37.77
C VAL A 9 -21.24 -10.78 -36.44
N VAL A 10 -21.78 -12.00 -36.42
CA VAL A 10 -21.84 -12.84 -35.20
C VAL A 10 -20.43 -13.12 -34.67
N CYS A 11 -19.50 -13.48 -35.55
CA CYS A 11 -18.11 -13.73 -35.18
C CYS A 11 -17.43 -12.46 -34.64
N LEU A 12 -17.65 -11.31 -35.28
CA LEU A 12 -17.08 -10.02 -34.85
C LEU A 12 -17.64 -9.57 -33.49
N THR A 13 -18.92 -9.82 -33.21
CA THR A 13 -19.54 -9.54 -31.92
C THR A 13 -19.09 -10.49 -30.82
N LEU A 14 -18.80 -11.75 -31.14
CA LEU A 14 -18.30 -12.72 -30.16
C LEU A 14 -16.86 -12.42 -29.72
N VAL A 15 -16.00 -12.03 -30.67
CA VAL A 15 -14.59 -11.71 -30.40
C VAL A 15 -14.43 -10.44 -29.58
N THR A 16 -15.25 -9.41 -29.82
CA THR A 16 -15.22 -8.16 -29.05
C THR A 16 -15.68 -8.35 -27.59
N CYS A 17 -16.56 -9.31 -27.32
CA CYS A 17 -17.01 -9.62 -25.96
C CYS A 17 -15.94 -10.31 -25.11
N LEU A 18 -15.03 -11.11 -25.71
CA LEU A 18 -13.96 -11.79 -24.97
C LEU A 18 -12.81 -10.87 -24.55
N CYS A 19 -12.56 -9.77 -25.25
CA CYS A 19 -11.46 -8.85 -24.93
C CYS A 19 -11.80 -7.80 -23.85
N ALA A 20 -13.05 -7.71 -23.41
CA ALA A 20 -13.49 -6.74 -22.40
C ALA A 20 -13.38 -7.26 -20.96
N LEU A 21 -12.88 -8.48 -20.75
CA LEU A 21 -12.61 -8.99 -19.41
C LEU A 21 -11.43 -8.20 -18.83
N PRO A 22 -11.62 -7.45 -17.73
CA PRO A 22 -10.50 -6.83 -17.05
C PRO A 22 -9.57 -7.96 -16.61
N SER A 23 -8.33 -7.92 -17.09
CA SER A 23 -7.28 -8.82 -16.64
C SER A 23 -6.96 -8.44 -15.20
N ALA A 24 -7.74 -8.97 -14.26
CA ALA A 24 -7.39 -8.97 -12.86
C ALA A 24 -6.21 -9.93 -12.73
N ALA A 25 -5.01 -9.42 -12.99
CA ALA A 25 -3.77 -10.11 -12.66
C ALA A 25 -3.90 -10.62 -11.23
N GLN A 26 -3.85 -11.94 -11.08
CA GLN A 26 -4.11 -12.63 -9.83
C GLN A 26 -3.16 -12.08 -8.77
N GLN A 27 -3.70 -11.27 -7.86
CA GLN A 27 -2.97 -10.82 -6.69
C GLN A 27 -2.79 -12.04 -5.79
N LEU A 28 -1.71 -12.77 -6.03
CA LEU A 28 -1.25 -13.86 -5.18
C LEU A 28 -0.81 -13.22 -3.86
N GLN A 29 -1.73 -13.04 -2.93
CA GLN A 29 -1.41 -12.70 -1.55
C GLN A 29 -0.79 -13.93 -0.90
N ASP A 30 0.51 -14.09 -1.12
CA ASP A 30 1.36 -15.05 -0.43
C ASP A 30 1.33 -14.73 1.07
N THR A 31 0.41 -15.38 1.78
CA THR A 31 0.04 -15.04 3.17
C THR A 31 1.04 -15.59 4.19
N ARG A 32 2.24 -16.01 3.76
CA ARG A 32 3.26 -16.62 4.62
C ARG A 32 4.49 -15.75 4.82
N ASP A 33 4.58 -14.61 4.14
CA ASP A 33 5.68 -13.66 4.26
C ASP A 33 5.17 -12.21 4.13
N VAL A 34 3.97 -11.92 4.64
CA VAL A 34 3.36 -10.58 4.55
C VAL A 34 4.04 -9.65 5.55
N VAL A 35 5.21 -9.15 5.15
CA VAL A 35 5.86 -8.02 5.79
C VAL A 35 5.01 -6.79 5.48
N LEU A 36 4.19 -6.39 6.46
CA LEU A 36 3.31 -5.23 6.37
C LEU A 36 4.10 -3.99 5.95
N LYS A 37 3.64 -3.28 4.90
CA LYS A 37 4.20 -1.99 4.52
C LYS A 37 3.61 -0.91 5.43
N LEU A 38 4.46 -0.28 6.23
CA LEU A 38 4.05 0.69 7.23
C LEU A 38 4.56 2.10 6.86
N PHE A 39 3.62 3.04 6.73
CA PHE A 39 3.89 4.46 6.62
C PHE A 39 3.72 5.12 7.99
N LEU A 40 4.74 5.87 8.42
CA LEU A 40 4.73 6.60 9.68
C LEU A 40 4.69 8.10 9.42
N ASP A 41 3.58 8.72 9.82
CA ASP A 41 3.37 10.15 9.81
C ASP A 41 3.63 10.71 11.21
N CYS A 42 4.80 11.29 11.41
CA CYS A 42 5.25 11.83 12.69
C CYS A 42 5.65 13.29 12.48
N GLN A 43 4.72 14.23 12.68
CA GLN A 43 4.94 15.67 12.46
C GLN A 43 5.15 16.48 13.76
N GLY A 44 5.08 15.83 14.93
CA GLY A 44 5.14 16.51 16.23
C GLY A 44 6.56 16.84 16.71
N ALA A 45 6.67 17.75 17.68
CA ALA A 45 7.91 17.97 18.42
C ALA A 45 8.31 16.67 19.16
N GLY A 46 9.44 16.07 18.78
CA GLY A 46 9.87 14.73 19.23
C GLY A 46 9.94 13.68 18.12
N CYS A 47 9.35 13.96 16.95
CA CYS A 47 9.34 13.07 15.78
C CYS A 47 10.53 13.29 14.83
N ARG A 48 11.73 13.59 15.33
CA ARG A 48 12.90 13.86 14.47
C ARG A 48 13.69 12.62 14.10
N ASP A 49 13.51 11.55 14.87
CA ASP A 49 14.30 10.33 14.74
C ASP A 49 13.44 9.20 14.17
N LEU A 50 13.28 9.19 12.84
CA LEU A 50 12.64 8.07 12.15
C LEU A 50 13.49 6.80 12.22
N ASP A 51 14.80 6.94 12.43
CA ASP A 51 15.72 5.81 12.44
C ASP A 51 15.55 4.97 13.70
N PHE A 52 15.26 5.60 14.85
CA PHE A 52 14.84 4.92 16.08
C PHE A 52 13.64 3.99 15.85
N PHE A 53 12.59 4.47 15.18
CA PHE A 53 11.41 3.63 14.93
C PHE A 53 11.74 2.44 14.04
N ARG A 54 12.58 2.66 13.01
CA ARG A 54 13.02 1.62 12.09
C ARG A 54 13.86 0.54 12.75
N SER A 55 14.71 0.90 13.71
CA SER A 55 15.54 -0.07 14.43
C SER A 55 14.72 -0.90 15.43
N GLU A 56 13.73 -0.30 16.08
CA GLU A 56 12.94 -0.98 17.12
C GLU A 56 11.80 -1.85 16.57
N VAL A 57 11.32 -1.59 15.35
CA VAL A 57 10.29 -2.41 14.70
C VAL A 57 10.78 -2.95 13.35
N PRO A 58 11.65 -3.99 13.36
CA PRO A 58 12.25 -4.55 12.15
C PRO A 58 11.32 -5.51 11.38
N VAL A 59 10.18 -5.89 11.98
CA VAL A 59 9.23 -6.87 11.41
C VAL A 59 8.37 -6.30 10.28
N VAL A 60 8.40 -4.97 10.07
CA VAL A 60 7.61 -4.28 9.05
C VAL A 60 8.51 -3.68 7.97
N ASN A 61 7.95 -3.47 6.78
CA ASN A 61 8.62 -2.78 5.70
C ASN A 61 8.27 -1.29 5.75
N TRP A 62 9.24 -0.45 6.01
CA TRP A 62 9.02 0.99 6.14
C TRP A 62 8.93 1.67 4.78
N VAL A 63 7.79 2.26 4.46
CA VAL A 63 7.58 3.00 3.21
C VAL A 63 7.60 4.51 3.46
N ARG A 64 8.00 5.28 2.45
CA ARG A 64 8.05 6.75 2.51
C ARG A 64 6.79 7.39 1.96
N ASP A 65 6.08 6.71 1.07
CA ASP A 65 4.89 7.22 0.44
C ASP A 65 3.66 6.55 1.05
N ARG A 66 2.71 7.38 1.45
CA ARG A 66 1.42 6.97 2.04
C ARG A 66 0.55 6.13 1.10
N GLU A 67 0.79 6.17 -0.21
CA GLU A 67 0.00 5.42 -1.19
C GLU A 67 0.52 3.98 -1.35
N ASP A 68 1.75 3.71 -0.90
CA ASP A 68 2.39 2.41 -0.98
C ASP A 68 2.25 1.58 0.31
N SER A 69 1.64 2.15 1.37
CA SER A 69 1.47 1.48 2.67
C SER A 69 0.19 0.67 2.79
N ASP A 70 0.32 -0.46 3.49
CA ASP A 70 -0.81 -1.24 3.99
C ASP A 70 -1.36 -0.65 5.30
N LEU A 71 -0.49 -0.03 6.12
CA LEU A 71 -0.83 0.57 7.41
C LEU A 71 -0.27 1.99 7.57
N HIS A 72 -1.12 2.91 8.03
CA HIS A 72 -0.81 4.32 8.21
C HIS A 72 -0.84 4.66 9.70
N VAL A 73 0.31 4.98 10.28
CA VAL A 73 0.42 5.32 11.70
C VAL A 73 0.61 6.82 11.84
N LEU A 74 -0.31 7.48 12.54
CA LEU A 74 -0.27 8.91 12.80
C LEU A 74 0.18 9.16 14.24
N VAL A 75 1.38 9.72 14.42
CA VAL A 75 1.92 10.06 15.73
C VAL A 75 1.86 11.56 15.93
N ARG A 76 0.98 11.97 16.85
CA ARG A 76 0.73 13.39 17.15
C ARG A 76 1.64 13.95 18.24
N ARG A 77 1.98 13.11 19.21
CA ARG A 77 2.86 13.46 20.33
C ARG A 77 3.65 12.22 20.70
N TRP A 78 4.96 12.36 20.78
CA TRP A 78 5.86 11.36 21.31
C TRP A 78 6.62 11.98 22.48
N THR A 79 6.66 11.29 23.61
CA THR A 79 7.45 11.70 24.77
C THR A 79 8.35 10.53 25.10
N ALA A 80 9.57 10.55 24.58
CA ALA A 80 10.58 9.58 24.97
C ALA A 80 10.97 9.88 26.42
N LEU A 81 10.69 8.95 27.32
CA LEU A 81 11.06 9.06 28.73
C LEU A 81 12.55 8.70 28.90
N TYR A 82 13.45 9.35 28.17
CA TYR A 82 14.83 9.46 28.63
C TYR A 82 14.83 10.56 29.70
N ALA A 83 14.88 10.11 30.95
CA ALA A 83 15.00 10.96 32.12
C ALA A 83 16.19 11.92 31.98
N GLY A 84 15.94 13.22 31.86
CA GLY A 84 17.02 14.20 31.87
C GLY A 84 16.63 15.61 31.46
N VAL A 85 16.31 16.44 32.46
CA VAL A 85 16.58 17.89 32.45
C VAL A 85 15.83 18.73 31.39
N TYR A 86 14.52 18.90 31.54
CA TYR A 86 13.84 20.18 31.24
C TYR A 86 12.63 20.33 32.18
N ARG A 87 12.92 20.50 33.48
CA ARG A 87 11.93 21.02 34.43
C ARG A 87 12.18 22.52 34.54
N SER A 88 11.37 23.28 33.83
CA SER A 88 11.17 24.71 34.05
C SER A 88 10.60 24.91 35.45
N GLY A 89 11.25 25.79 36.23
CA GLY A 89 10.89 26.17 37.59
C GLY A 89 12.07 26.80 38.29
#